data_AF-B8M4M8-F1
#
_entry.id   AF-B8M4M8-F1
#
_cell.length_a   1.000
_cell.length_b   1.000
_cell.length_c   1.000
_cell.angle_alpha   90.00
_cell.angle_beta   90.00
_cell.angle_gamma   90.00
#
_symmetry.space_group_name_H-M   'P 1'
#
loop_
_entity.id
_entity.type
_entity.pdbx_description
1 polymer ?
#
loop_
_entity_poly.entity_id
_entity_poly.type
_entity_poly.pdbx_seq_one_letter_code
_entity_poly.pdbx_strand_id
1 'polypeptide(L)'
;MSAGASAALRRTSSAIGHRAPRTLGLSSRINQTPALSRSLITSTPPSALRSNSLSKSSSALNRQVSRFSTMSPLQAAPVLEREYDPEIKDMADYIHNYKIESDLAFDTARLVFLDTLGCGLEALRFHECTKLLGPVVEGTVVPNGTKVPGTPYQLDPVNGAFNIGAMIRWLDYNDCWLAAEWGHPSDNLGGILAVADWISRTNRAGGNIGQGKILKVRDVLEAMIKAHEIQGVLALENSFNKVGLDHVVLVKVATTAVTAKLLGLDEKKTADAITQAWVDGQSLRTYRHSPNTMSRKSWAAGDACQRAVNLVLKVLKGEGGVPTVLSAPVWGFYDNLFKGQKFKFQRPYGSYVMENVLFKVSYPAEFHSQTAIEAAQIINKKLAALGKTAKDIKEITNRTHEACIRIIDKQFKAMDNFADRDHCVQYMVATMLVFNRLTAQDYADGSEAATSELLDDLRKRIKCVEDPQFTKDYHDPSKRTIPNALTVTLNDGTVLDEVVVEAPLGHKFRREEAKPEIFAKYKRHIESHFDAARVKQLLELGWNQKELENTDVDSYVDLYVTDKVIAPYSR
;
A
#
# COMPACT_ATOMS: atom_id res chain seq x y z
N MET A 1 -36.66 -18.46 -59.15
CA MET A 1 -38.09 -18.66 -59.50
C MET A 1 -38.55 -19.96 -58.82
N SER A 2 -39.85 -20.13 -58.52
CA SER A 2 -40.54 -21.38 -58.03
C SER A 2 -39.79 -22.23 -56.97
N ALA A 3 -40.15 -22.33 -55.68
CA ALA A 3 -41.44 -22.31 -54.95
C ALA A 3 -42.37 -23.53 -55.19
N GLY A 4 -42.69 -24.29 -54.13
CA GLY A 4 -43.79 -25.28 -54.09
C GLY A 4 -43.65 -26.42 -53.04
N ALA A 5 -44.69 -26.62 -52.22
CA ALA A 5 -45.02 -27.79 -51.33
C ALA A 5 -43.92 -28.36 -50.38
N SER A 6 -44.08 -28.53 -49.06
CA SER A 6 -45.21 -28.55 -48.10
C SER A 6 -46.02 -29.85 -47.98
N ALA A 7 -45.68 -30.63 -46.95
CA ALA A 7 -46.51 -31.64 -46.30
C ALA A 7 -46.21 -31.64 -44.77
N ALA A 8 -46.90 -32.49 -44.01
CA ALA A 8 -47.46 -32.07 -42.72
C ALA A 8 -47.85 -33.23 -41.78
N LEU A 9 -48.52 -32.89 -40.65
CA LEU A 9 -49.23 -33.78 -39.70
C LEU A 9 -48.30 -34.51 -38.70
N ARG A 10 -48.62 -34.70 -37.40
CA ARG A 10 -49.79 -34.27 -36.59
C ARG A 10 -49.55 -34.37 -35.06
N ARG A 11 -50.16 -33.43 -34.30
CA ARG A 11 -50.62 -33.55 -32.87
C ARG A 11 -49.54 -33.68 -31.77
N THR A 12 -49.74 -33.28 -30.51
CA THR A 12 -50.93 -32.75 -29.76
C THR A 12 -50.65 -31.44 -28.98
N SER A 13 -51.70 -30.66 -28.70
CA SER A 13 -51.79 -29.62 -27.66
C SER A 13 -51.80 -30.24 -26.23
N SER A 14 -51.60 -29.56 -25.09
CA SER A 14 -51.67 -28.14 -24.63
C SER A 14 -50.79 -27.96 -23.35
N ALA A 15 -50.74 -26.89 -22.53
CA ALA A 15 -51.56 -25.67 -22.35
C ALA A 15 -50.80 -24.51 -21.62
N ILE A 16 -51.40 -23.30 -21.70
CA ILE A 16 -51.49 -22.17 -20.73
C ILE A 16 -50.47 -22.08 -19.55
N GLY A 17 -49.79 -20.93 -19.43
CA GLY A 17 -48.97 -20.61 -18.24
C GLY A 17 -48.29 -19.22 -18.17
N HIS A 18 -48.90 -18.14 -18.65
CA HIS A 18 -48.28 -16.79 -18.56
C HIS A 18 -48.56 -16.05 -17.24
N ARG A 19 -47.52 -15.40 -16.69
CA ARG A 19 -47.63 -14.30 -15.71
C ARG A 19 -46.60 -13.21 -16.02
N ALA A 20 -47.06 -11.96 -16.03
CA ALA A 20 -46.23 -10.77 -16.01
C ALA A 20 -46.72 -9.83 -14.87
N PRO A 21 -45.84 -9.15 -14.13
CA PRO A 21 -46.25 -8.20 -13.11
C PRO A 21 -46.68 -6.87 -13.75
N ARG A 22 -47.76 -6.27 -13.24
CA ARG A 22 -48.18 -4.91 -13.59
C ARG A 22 -47.68 -3.89 -12.57
N THR A 23 -47.46 -2.67 -13.05
CA THR A 23 -47.27 -1.47 -12.23
C THR A 23 -48.53 -1.13 -11.43
N LEU A 24 -48.33 -0.53 -10.26
CA LEU A 24 -49.31 0.31 -9.58
C LEU A 24 -48.57 1.53 -9.03
N GLY A 25 -49.10 2.72 -9.32
CA GLY A 25 -48.68 3.98 -8.72
C GLY A 25 -49.82 4.59 -7.92
N LEU A 26 -49.48 5.43 -6.94
CA LEU A 26 -50.43 6.23 -6.18
C LEU A 26 -49.89 7.64 -6.03
N SER A 27 -50.78 8.63 -6.11
CA SER A 27 -50.45 10.05 -6.04
C SER A 27 -51.43 10.76 -5.11
N SER A 28 -50.91 11.66 -4.29
CA SER A 28 -51.67 12.71 -3.60
C SER A 28 -50.79 13.94 -3.40
N ARG A 29 -51.38 15.05 -2.95
CA ARG A 29 -50.85 16.42 -3.15
C ARG A 29 -51.01 17.28 -1.89
N ILE A 30 -50.05 18.20 -1.70
CA ILE A 30 -50.22 19.58 -1.19
C ILE A 30 -50.71 19.76 0.27
N ASN A 31 -49.81 20.23 1.14
CA ASN A 31 -49.87 21.54 1.85
C ASN A 31 -48.58 21.71 2.69
N GLN A 32 -47.79 22.77 2.50
CA GLN A 32 -47.91 24.16 3.00
C GLN A 32 -47.42 24.37 4.46
N THR A 33 -46.67 25.48 4.60
CA THR A 33 -45.96 26.10 5.73
C THR A 33 -46.92 26.65 6.82
N PRO A 34 -46.48 27.07 8.05
CA PRO A 34 -45.27 27.88 8.33
C PRO A 34 -44.53 27.64 9.67
N ALA A 35 -43.63 28.57 10.02
CA ALA A 35 -42.64 28.48 11.10
C ALA A 35 -42.91 29.39 12.32
N LEU A 36 -42.37 29.00 13.48
CA LEU A 36 -42.08 29.82 14.68
C LEU A 36 -40.74 29.28 15.25
N SER A 37 -39.69 30.01 15.63
CA SER A 37 -39.46 31.34 16.25
C SER A 37 -39.38 31.36 17.79
N ARG A 38 -38.14 31.56 18.29
CA ARG A 38 -37.74 31.92 19.68
C ARG A 38 -37.98 30.81 20.74
N SER A 39 -37.37 30.83 21.94
CA SER A 39 -36.50 31.84 22.58
C SER A 39 -35.38 31.21 23.44
N LEU A 40 -34.34 31.99 23.81
CA LEU A 40 -33.40 31.61 24.87
C LEU A 40 -34.03 31.82 26.27
N ILE A 41 -33.75 30.93 27.22
CA ILE A 41 -33.68 31.28 28.65
C ILE A 41 -32.45 30.63 29.28
N THR A 42 -31.65 31.45 29.98
CA THR A 42 -30.52 31.03 30.83
C THR A 42 -30.90 31.15 32.30
N SER A 43 -30.55 30.18 33.15
CA SER A 43 -30.57 30.39 34.60
C SER A 43 -29.66 29.44 35.39
N THR A 44 -28.69 30.03 36.09
CA THR A 44 -28.01 29.50 37.28
C THR A 44 -27.83 30.67 38.26
N PRO A 45 -27.43 30.42 39.52
CA PRO A 45 -28.03 29.53 40.50
C PRO A 45 -28.65 30.37 41.64
N PRO A 46 -28.84 29.80 42.84
CA PRO A 46 -28.36 30.55 44.01
C PRO A 46 -27.52 29.71 45.00
N SER A 47 -26.63 30.40 45.70
CA SER A 47 -25.82 29.88 46.81
C SER A 47 -26.48 30.17 48.16
N ALA A 48 -26.17 29.35 49.19
CA ALA A 48 -25.67 29.84 50.49
C ALA A 48 -25.48 28.72 51.55
N LEU A 49 -24.23 28.61 52.02
CA LEU A 49 -23.83 28.53 53.44
C LEU A 49 -24.88 28.16 54.49
N ARG A 50 -24.60 27.11 55.29
CA ARG A 50 -23.94 27.30 56.60
C ARG A 50 -23.40 26.01 57.22
N SER A 51 -22.41 26.20 58.10
CA SER A 51 -21.79 25.18 58.94
C SER A 51 -22.61 24.88 60.20
N ASN A 52 -22.44 23.68 60.76
CA ASN A 52 -22.25 23.56 62.20
C ASN A 52 -21.46 22.30 62.58
N SER A 53 -20.52 22.45 63.51
CA SER A 53 -19.79 21.37 64.16
C SER A 53 -20.49 20.93 65.44
N LEU A 54 -20.43 19.64 65.78
CA LEU A 54 -20.38 19.17 67.18
C LEU A 54 -19.85 17.73 67.24
N SER A 55 -19.59 17.20 68.45
CA SER A 55 -18.52 16.21 68.65
C SER A 55 -18.84 15.03 69.59
N LYS A 56 -18.09 13.94 69.37
CA LYS A 56 -17.65 12.87 70.30
C LYS A 56 -18.51 11.60 70.52
N SER A 57 -17.74 10.52 70.62
CA SER A 57 -17.87 9.33 71.48
C SER A 57 -18.95 8.26 71.22
N SER A 58 -18.50 7.20 70.52
CA SER A 58 -18.50 5.79 70.98
C SER A 58 -19.80 5.07 71.36
N SER A 59 -20.09 4.03 70.57
CA SER A 59 -20.14 2.65 71.09
C SER A 59 -19.68 1.67 70.00
N ALA A 60 -19.31 0.44 70.36
CA ALA A 60 -18.74 -0.55 69.44
C ALA A 60 -19.71 -1.70 69.17
N LEU A 61 -19.74 -2.19 67.93
CA LEU A 61 -20.34 -3.48 67.58
C LEU A 61 -19.47 -4.19 66.53
N ASN A 62 -19.10 -5.44 66.83
CA ASN A 62 -18.17 -6.22 66.00
C ASN A 62 -18.81 -6.65 64.68
N ARG A 63 -18.10 -6.43 63.57
CA ARG A 63 -18.14 -7.34 62.41
C ARG A 63 -16.71 -7.77 62.08
N GLN A 64 -16.45 -9.06 62.24
CA GLN A 64 -15.18 -9.66 61.82
C GLN A 64 -15.09 -9.60 60.29
N VAL A 65 -14.09 -8.88 59.78
CA VAL A 65 -13.62 -9.01 58.39
C VAL A 65 -12.22 -9.58 58.47
N SER A 66 -12.02 -10.76 57.88
CA SER A 66 -10.74 -11.47 57.91
C SER A 66 -9.66 -10.68 57.18
N ARG A 67 -8.69 -10.10 57.93
CA ARG A 67 -7.54 -9.38 57.37
C ARG A 67 -6.30 -10.27 57.26
N PHE A 68 -6.40 -11.34 56.48
CA PHE A 68 -5.21 -12.11 56.08
C PHE A 68 -4.50 -11.44 54.89
N SER A 69 -3.66 -10.44 55.19
CA SER A 69 -2.47 -10.07 54.39
C SER A 69 -1.69 -8.95 55.08
N THR A 70 -0.82 -9.32 56.02
CA THR A 70 0.34 -8.48 56.38
C THR A 70 1.44 -8.71 55.35
N MET A 71 1.19 -8.31 54.11
CA MET A 71 2.28 -8.11 53.15
C MET A 71 3.02 -6.85 53.59
N SER A 72 4.20 -7.03 54.17
CA SER A 72 5.18 -5.94 54.29
C SER A 72 5.34 -5.27 52.92
N PRO A 73 5.61 -3.96 52.84
CA PRO A 73 6.02 -3.36 51.59
C PRO A 73 7.34 -4.02 51.16
N LEU A 74 7.24 -4.97 50.23
CA LEU A 74 8.39 -5.49 49.51
C LEU A 74 9.01 -4.29 48.81
N GLN A 75 10.15 -3.86 49.34
CA GLN A 75 10.98 -2.82 48.75
C GLN A 75 11.23 -3.27 47.31
N ALA A 76 10.65 -2.55 46.35
CA ALA A 76 10.64 -2.99 44.96
C ALA A 76 12.09 -3.24 44.55
N ALA A 77 12.37 -4.48 44.12
CA ALA A 77 13.71 -4.84 43.66
C ALA A 77 14.12 -3.78 42.61
N PRO A 78 15.36 -3.24 42.68
CA PRO A 78 15.76 -2.16 41.79
C PRO A 78 15.47 -2.59 40.36
N VAL A 79 14.70 -1.77 39.64
CA VAL A 79 14.28 -2.09 38.29
C VAL A 79 15.55 -2.12 37.44
N LEU A 80 16.09 -3.33 37.25
CA LEU A 80 17.12 -3.61 36.28
C LEU A 80 16.57 -3.13 34.94
N GLU A 81 17.11 -2.00 34.48
CA GLU A 81 16.72 -1.37 33.24
C GLU A 81 17.06 -2.33 32.12
N ARG A 82 16.03 -3.05 31.65
CA ARG A 82 16.21 -4.12 30.68
C ARG A 82 16.66 -3.49 29.37
N GLU A 83 17.84 -3.86 28.92
CA GLU A 83 18.32 -3.43 27.62
C GLU A 83 17.36 -3.85 26.51
N TYR A 84 17.21 -2.98 25.52
CA TYR A 84 16.48 -3.30 24.30
C TYR A 84 17.21 -4.40 23.53
N ASP A 85 16.44 -5.24 22.83
CA ASP A 85 16.98 -6.17 21.83
C ASP A 85 17.89 -5.41 20.83
N PRO A 86 19.09 -5.92 20.49
CA PRO A 86 20.06 -5.19 19.66
C PRO A 86 19.47 -4.64 18.35
N GLU A 87 18.61 -5.42 17.70
CA GLU A 87 17.93 -5.06 16.46
C GLU A 87 17.07 -3.78 16.59
N ILE A 88 16.53 -3.52 17.78
CA ILE A 88 15.77 -2.31 18.13
C ILE A 88 16.71 -1.12 18.31
N LYS A 89 17.86 -1.32 18.98
CA LYS A 89 18.89 -0.29 19.15
C LYS A 89 19.47 0.13 17.80
N ASP A 90 19.84 -0.83 16.96
CA ASP A 90 20.43 -0.60 15.64
C ASP A 90 19.48 0.20 14.73
N MET A 91 18.16 -0.04 14.81
CA MET A 91 17.17 0.77 14.10
C MET A 91 17.05 2.19 14.67
N ALA A 92 17.09 2.36 15.99
CA ALA A 92 16.98 3.68 16.63
C ALA A 92 18.23 4.55 16.36
N ASP A 93 19.43 3.99 16.52
CA ASP A 93 20.70 4.62 16.16
C ASP A 93 20.72 5.03 14.68
N TYR A 94 20.38 4.10 13.77
CA TYR A 94 20.33 4.41 12.34
C TYR A 94 19.36 5.56 12.02
N ILE A 95 18.23 5.69 12.71
CA ILE A 95 17.29 6.79 12.51
C ILE A 95 17.91 8.15 12.90
N HIS A 96 18.58 8.23 14.05
CA HIS A 96 19.09 9.49 14.60
C HIS A 96 20.50 9.85 14.12
N ASN A 97 21.43 8.90 14.18
CA ASN A 97 22.86 9.16 14.12
C ASN A 97 23.47 8.95 12.72
N TYR A 98 22.90 8.04 11.90
CA TYR A 98 23.35 7.87 10.51
C TYR A 98 22.99 9.08 9.64
N LYS A 99 23.92 9.54 8.81
CA LYS A 99 23.71 10.62 7.82
C LYS A 99 23.70 10.04 6.42
N ILE A 100 22.71 10.43 5.61
CA ILE A 100 22.62 10.02 4.21
C ILE A 100 23.40 11.03 3.36
N GLU A 101 24.53 10.59 2.83
CA GLU A 101 25.46 11.38 2.00
C GLU A 101 25.44 10.94 0.52
N SER A 102 24.52 10.05 0.14
CA SER A 102 24.37 9.49 -1.21
C SER A 102 23.44 10.34 -2.08
N ASP A 103 24.01 11.07 -3.05
CA ASP A 103 23.23 11.81 -4.06
C ASP A 103 22.34 10.88 -4.89
N LEU A 104 22.81 9.66 -5.18
CA LEU A 104 22.02 8.64 -5.89
C LEU A 104 20.78 8.21 -5.09
N ALA A 105 20.89 8.15 -3.75
CA ALA A 105 19.74 7.88 -2.89
C ALA A 105 18.73 9.02 -2.93
N PHE A 106 19.16 10.29 -2.96
CA PHE A 106 18.26 11.44 -3.06
C PHE A 106 17.61 11.58 -4.46
N ASP A 107 18.36 11.39 -5.56
CA ASP A 107 17.79 11.36 -6.92
C ASP A 107 16.77 10.23 -7.06
N THR A 108 17.10 9.03 -6.57
CA THR A 108 16.17 7.89 -6.63
C THR A 108 14.97 8.09 -5.71
N ALA A 109 15.14 8.65 -4.49
CA ALA A 109 14.04 8.99 -3.59
C ALA A 109 13.06 10.00 -4.21
N ARG A 110 13.57 11.01 -4.92
CA ARG A 110 12.77 11.95 -5.70
C ARG A 110 11.94 11.24 -6.77
N LEU A 111 12.54 10.31 -7.52
CA LEU A 111 11.83 9.52 -8.52
C LEU A 111 10.75 8.64 -7.86
N VAL A 112 11.04 7.96 -6.75
CA VAL A 112 10.04 7.18 -6.00
C VAL A 112 8.91 8.08 -5.51
N PHE A 113 9.21 9.25 -4.95
CA PHE A 113 8.21 10.19 -4.41
C PHE A 113 7.21 10.63 -5.48
N LEU A 114 7.69 11.00 -6.68
CA LEU A 114 6.84 11.36 -7.81
C LEU A 114 6.03 10.17 -8.33
N ASP A 115 6.67 9.02 -8.57
CA ASP A 115 6.01 7.80 -9.05
C ASP A 115 4.88 7.35 -8.10
N THR A 116 5.15 7.37 -6.80
CA THR A 116 4.25 6.95 -5.72
C THR A 116 3.04 7.89 -5.60
N LEU A 117 3.26 9.21 -5.65
CA LEU A 117 2.17 10.20 -5.67
C LEU A 117 1.32 10.06 -6.95
N GLY A 118 1.94 9.81 -8.10
CA GLY A 118 1.23 9.50 -9.34
C GLY A 118 0.35 8.25 -9.20
N CYS A 119 0.88 7.16 -8.65
CA CYS A 119 0.11 5.93 -8.42
C CYS A 119 -1.08 6.16 -7.49
N GLY A 120 -0.92 6.98 -6.44
CA GLY A 120 -2.01 7.37 -5.55
C GLY A 120 -3.11 8.19 -6.21
N LEU A 121 -2.79 9.02 -7.20
CA LEU A 121 -3.78 9.79 -7.94
C LEU A 121 -4.58 8.92 -8.91
N GLU A 122 -3.92 8.10 -9.75
CA GLU A 122 -4.60 7.16 -10.65
C GLU A 122 -5.53 6.19 -9.88
N ALA A 123 -5.17 5.80 -8.64
CA ALA A 123 -6.02 5.00 -7.76
C ALA A 123 -7.37 5.65 -7.41
N LEU A 124 -7.45 6.99 -7.33
CA LEU A 124 -8.72 7.70 -7.08
C LEU A 124 -9.74 7.54 -8.23
N ARG A 125 -9.31 7.05 -9.38
CA ARG A 125 -10.18 6.77 -10.53
C ARG A 125 -10.89 5.42 -10.39
N PHE A 126 -10.61 4.66 -9.33
CA PHE A 126 -11.20 3.37 -9.02
C PHE A 126 -12.10 3.49 -7.78
N HIS A 127 -13.42 3.37 -7.97
CA HIS A 127 -14.40 3.47 -6.87
C HIS A 127 -14.11 2.51 -5.70
N GLU A 128 -13.54 1.35 -6.00
CA GLU A 128 -13.15 0.34 -5.00
C GLU A 128 -12.08 0.85 -4.03
N CYS A 129 -11.22 1.80 -4.47
CA CYS A 129 -10.31 2.56 -3.61
C CYS A 129 -11.06 3.65 -2.87
N THR A 130 -11.72 4.56 -3.61
CA THR A 130 -12.27 5.81 -3.03
C THR A 130 -13.33 5.58 -1.97
N LYS A 131 -14.08 4.46 -2.02
CA LYS A 131 -15.08 4.10 -1.01
C LYS A 131 -14.51 3.74 0.37
N LEU A 132 -13.19 3.64 0.51
CA LEU A 132 -12.48 3.45 1.77
C LEU A 132 -11.79 4.73 2.27
N LEU A 133 -11.82 5.81 1.49
CA LEU A 133 -11.17 7.08 1.79
C LEU A 133 -12.12 8.05 2.51
N GLY A 134 -11.56 9.15 3.01
CA GLY A 134 -12.28 10.20 3.73
C GLY A 134 -12.22 10.05 5.26
N PRO A 135 -13.01 10.85 5.99
CA PRO A 135 -13.10 10.80 7.44
C PRO A 135 -13.93 9.59 7.92
N VAL A 136 -13.60 9.05 9.09
CA VAL A 136 -14.36 7.93 9.72
C VAL A 136 -15.81 8.32 10.03
N VAL A 137 -16.08 9.61 10.24
CA VAL A 137 -17.42 10.19 10.36
C VAL A 137 -17.53 11.37 9.40
N GLU A 138 -18.51 11.32 8.51
CA GLU A 138 -18.74 12.39 7.53
C GLU A 138 -18.95 13.76 8.19
N GLY A 139 -18.37 14.80 7.60
CA GLY A 139 -18.38 16.16 8.15
C GLY A 139 -17.43 16.41 9.34
N THR A 140 -16.54 15.47 9.68
CA THR A 140 -15.44 15.71 10.64
C THR A 140 -14.54 16.85 10.15
N VAL A 141 -14.27 17.82 11.02
CA VAL A 141 -13.32 18.93 10.77
C VAL A 141 -12.09 18.74 11.65
N VAL A 142 -10.90 18.71 11.05
CA VAL A 142 -9.62 18.58 11.77
C VAL A 142 -8.77 19.84 11.57
N PRO A 143 -8.68 20.74 12.56
CA PRO A 143 -7.83 21.94 12.48
C PRO A 143 -6.37 21.56 12.20
N ASN A 144 -5.79 22.20 11.18
CA ASN A 144 -4.41 21.95 10.71
C ASN A 144 -4.10 20.49 10.32
N GLY A 145 -5.12 19.67 10.09
CA GLY A 145 -4.98 18.26 9.76
C GLY A 145 -4.23 18.00 8.44
N THR A 146 -3.76 16.77 8.27
CA THR A 146 -3.20 16.25 7.02
C THR A 146 -4.18 16.42 5.87
N LYS A 147 -3.75 16.99 4.74
CA LYS A 147 -4.53 16.94 3.49
C LYS A 147 -4.15 15.72 2.65
N VAL A 148 -5.15 15.07 2.05
CA VAL A 148 -4.95 13.89 1.19
C VAL A 148 -4.90 14.34 -0.29
N PRO A 149 -3.79 14.11 -1.02
CA PRO A 149 -3.62 14.55 -2.42
C PRO A 149 -4.76 14.10 -3.36
N GLY A 150 -5.21 14.98 -4.26
CA GLY A 150 -6.28 14.69 -5.22
C GLY A 150 -7.69 14.63 -4.62
N THR A 151 -7.88 15.06 -3.37
CA THR A 151 -9.15 15.03 -2.65
C THR A 151 -9.39 16.33 -1.86
N PRO A 152 -10.62 16.58 -1.38
CA PRO A 152 -10.92 17.66 -0.43
C PRO A 152 -10.65 17.28 1.03
N TYR A 153 -10.16 16.07 1.33
CA TYR A 153 -10.11 15.55 2.69
C TYR A 153 -8.97 16.18 3.50
N GLN A 154 -9.33 16.81 4.63
CA GLN A 154 -8.40 17.21 5.68
C GLN A 154 -8.70 16.39 6.95
N LEU A 155 -7.73 15.56 7.36
CA LEU A 155 -7.88 14.48 8.32
C LEU A 155 -6.87 14.60 9.48
N ASP A 156 -7.06 13.83 10.54
CA ASP A 156 -6.00 13.61 11.52
C ASP A 156 -4.83 12.82 10.89
N PRO A 157 -3.60 12.90 11.43
CA PRO A 157 -2.43 12.24 10.82
C PRO A 157 -2.51 10.71 10.82
N VAL A 158 -3.36 10.09 11.65
CA VAL A 158 -3.55 8.63 11.67
C VAL A 158 -4.43 8.22 10.48
N ASN A 159 -5.59 8.84 10.30
CA ASN A 159 -6.47 8.55 9.17
C ASN A 159 -5.92 9.10 7.84
N GLY A 160 -5.18 10.22 7.86
CA GLY A 160 -4.39 10.71 6.72
C GLY A 160 -3.36 9.68 6.24
N ALA A 161 -2.65 9.03 7.17
CA ALA A 161 -1.70 7.97 6.85
C ALA A 161 -2.36 6.73 6.24
N PHE A 162 -3.57 6.36 6.70
CA PHE A 162 -4.37 5.33 6.04
C PHE A 162 -4.71 5.70 4.60
N ASN A 163 -5.29 6.90 4.41
CA ASN A 163 -5.79 7.36 3.12
C ASN A 163 -4.68 7.40 2.07
N ILE A 164 -3.57 8.07 2.38
CA ILE A 164 -2.42 8.18 1.47
C ILE A 164 -1.82 6.79 1.21
N GLY A 165 -1.58 5.99 2.26
CA GLY A 165 -0.98 4.64 2.13
C GLY A 165 -1.85 3.65 1.35
N ALA A 166 -3.18 3.73 1.48
CA ALA A 166 -4.11 2.89 0.73
C ALA A 166 -4.20 3.31 -0.75
N MET A 167 -4.15 4.62 -1.05
CA MET A 167 -4.13 5.12 -2.43
C MET A 167 -2.86 4.69 -3.18
N ILE A 168 -1.68 5.02 -2.64
CA ILE A 168 -0.40 4.83 -3.35
C ILE A 168 -0.12 3.36 -3.69
N ARG A 169 -0.57 2.44 -2.83
CA ARG A 169 -0.42 0.99 -3.02
C ARG A 169 -1.54 0.36 -3.84
N TRP A 170 -2.64 1.07 -4.12
CA TRP A 170 -3.91 0.45 -4.50
C TRP A 170 -3.81 -0.46 -5.73
N LEU A 171 -3.21 0.09 -6.79
CA LEU A 171 -3.13 -0.50 -8.12
C LEU A 171 -1.93 -1.42 -8.32
N ASP A 172 -1.18 -1.73 -7.25
CA ASP A 172 0.04 -2.53 -7.34
C ASP A 172 1.05 -1.94 -8.36
N TYR A 173 1.10 -0.61 -8.48
CA TYR A 173 1.86 0.10 -9.53
C TYR A 173 2.99 0.98 -8.98
N ASN A 174 3.14 1.05 -7.66
CA ASN A 174 4.25 1.74 -6.98
C ASN A 174 5.55 0.90 -7.02
N ASP A 175 6.53 1.29 -6.21
CA ASP A 175 7.86 0.66 -6.16
C ASP A 175 7.84 -0.82 -5.74
N CYS A 176 9.01 -1.47 -5.72
CA CYS A 176 9.16 -2.77 -5.09
C CYS A 176 10.59 -3.04 -4.61
N TRP A 177 10.68 -3.86 -3.57
CA TRP A 177 11.88 -4.50 -3.09
C TRP A 177 11.67 -6.01 -3.00
N LEU A 178 12.58 -6.77 -3.64
CA LEU A 178 12.49 -8.23 -3.75
C LEU A 178 13.72 -8.89 -3.10
N ALA A 179 13.49 -9.66 -2.05
CA ALA A 179 14.51 -10.42 -1.34
C ALA A 179 13.89 -11.68 -0.68
N ALA A 180 14.35 -12.09 0.51
CA ALA A 180 13.74 -13.22 1.24
C ALA A 180 12.30 -12.92 1.70
N GLU A 181 12.00 -11.64 1.95
CA GLU A 181 10.65 -11.09 1.89
C GLU A 181 10.52 -10.14 0.68
N TRP A 182 9.29 -9.95 0.19
CA TRP A 182 8.96 -8.96 -0.83
C TRP A 182 8.14 -7.84 -0.22
N GLY A 183 8.28 -6.61 -0.70
CA GLY A 183 7.43 -5.51 -0.28
C GLY A 183 7.54 -4.29 -1.19
N HIS A 184 6.87 -3.20 -0.80
CA HIS A 184 6.86 -1.93 -1.51
C HIS A 184 7.27 -0.84 -0.52
N PRO A 185 8.56 -0.53 -0.36
CA PRO A 185 9.00 0.41 0.66
C PRO A 185 8.47 1.84 0.47
N SER A 186 8.00 2.21 -0.72
CA SER A 186 7.23 3.44 -0.94
C SER A 186 5.92 3.51 -0.15
N ASP A 187 5.35 2.39 0.30
CA ASP A 187 4.12 2.35 1.12
C ASP A 187 4.24 3.22 2.38
N ASN A 188 5.44 3.30 2.97
CA ASN A 188 5.75 4.13 4.14
C ASN A 188 5.50 5.64 3.91
N LEU A 189 5.43 6.09 2.64
CA LEU A 189 5.09 7.47 2.30
C LEU A 189 3.71 7.88 2.87
N GLY A 190 2.80 6.91 3.06
CA GLY A 190 1.52 7.15 3.73
C GLY A 190 1.70 7.80 5.11
N GLY A 191 2.48 7.17 5.98
CA GLY A 191 2.77 7.71 7.32
C GLY A 191 3.71 8.92 7.30
N ILE A 192 4.75 8.90 6.46
CA ILE A 192 5.74 9.98 6.36
C ILE A 192 5.07 11.30 5.93
N LEU A 193 4.34 11.29 4.80
CA LEU A 193 3.75 12.50 4.24
C LEU A 193 2.61 13.02 5.14
N ALA A 194 1.79 12.13 5.70
CA ALA A 194 0.71 12.53 6.60
C ALA A 194 1.23 13.28 7.84
N VAL A 195 2.28 12.73 8.48
CA VAL A 195 2.91 13.34 9.66
C VAL A 195 3.65 14.63 9.28
N ALA A 196 4.38 14.65 8.16
CA ALA A 196 5.15 15.83 7.75
C ALA A 196 4.27 17.03 7.34
N ASP A 197 3.15 16.78 6.66
CA ASP A 197 2.13 17.78 6.32
C ASP A 197 1.45 18.32 7.59
N TRP A 198 1.02 17.44 8.50
CA TRP A 198 0.38 17.82 9.76
C TRP A 198 1.31 18.65 10.67
N ILE A 199 2.58 18.27 10.81
CA ILE A 199 3.60 19.04 11.56
C ILE A 199 3.72 20.45 10.97
N SER A 200 3.92 20.54 9.65
CA SER A 200 4.15 21.81 8.96
C SER A 200 2.95 22.75 9.10
N ARG A 201 1.73 22.26 8.86
CA ARG A 201 0.48 23.04 9.03
C ARG A 201 0.26 23.47 10.48
N THR A 202 0.48 22.57 11.43
CA THR A 202 0.30 22.86 12.87
C THR A 202 1.26 23.94 13.33
N ASN A 203 2.54 23.86 12.94
CA ASN A 203 3.55 24.83 13.30
C ASN A 203 3.35 26.18 12.58
N ARG A 204 2.93 26.18 11.31
CA ARG A 204 2.57 27.41 10.57
C ARG A 204 1.39 28.14 11.22
N ALA A 205 0.48 27.41 11.86
CA ALA A 205 -0.62 27.94 12.66
C ALA A 205 -0.23 28.33 14.11
N GLY A 206 1.07 28.37 14.45
CA GLY A 206 1.56 28.76 15.78
C GLY A 206 1.66 27.61 16.80
N GLY A 207 1.49 26.36 16.36
CA GLY A 207 1.79 25.17 17.17
C GLY A 207 3.28 24.89 17.32
N ASN A 208 3.61 23.86 18.10
CA ASN A 208 5.00 23.43 18.34
C ASN A 208 5.06 21.90 18.52
N ILE A 209 4.94 21.16 17.42
CA ILE A 209 5.19 19.71 17.32
C ILE A 209 6.35 19.45 16.35
N GLY A 210 7.04 18.30 16.43
CA GLY A 210 8.21 18.07 15.56
C GLY A 210 9.28 19.16 15.70
N GLN A 211 9.56 19.58 16.94
CA GLN A 211 10.51 20.65 17.28
C GLN A 211 10.17 22.04 16.68
N GLY A 212 8.91 22.28 16.32
CA GLY A 212 8.44 23.57 15.78
C GLY A 212 8.85 23.82 14.32
N LYS A 213 9.46 22.84 13.65
CA LYS A 213 9.97 22.96 12.29
C LYS A 213 8.83 22.98 11.25
N ILE A 214 8.95 23.85 10.25
CA ILE A 214 8.26 23.68 8.97
C ILE A 214 9.11 22.72 8.14
N LEU A 215 8.57 21.55 7.81
CA LEU A 215 9.35 20.50 7.13
C LEU A 215 9.46 20.81 5.64
N LYS A 216 10.58 20.41 5.06
CA LYS A 216 10.88 20.49 3.63
C LYS A 216 10.64 19.17 2.94
N VAL A 217 10.43 19.15 1.63
CA VAL A 217 10.36 17.87 0.88
C VAL A 217 11.66 17.06 1.06
N ARG A 218 12.83 17.70 1.24
CA ARG A 218 14.07 16.98 1.60
C ARG A 218 13.95 16.17 2.90
N ASP A 219 13.19 16.62 3.89
CA ASP A 219 12.95 15.86 5.13
C ASP A 219 12.08 14.62 4.87
N VAL A 220 11.11 14.73 3.95
CA VAL A 220 10.31 13.60 3.45
C VAL A 220 11.20 12.62 2.67
N LEU A 221 12.11 13.09 1.82
CA LEU A 221 13.05 12.23 1.10
C LEU A 221 14.04 11.51 2.03
N GLU A 222 14.59 12.18 3.06
CA GLU A 222 15.42 11.51 4.08
C GLU A 222 14.62 10.41 4.81
N ALA A 223 13.41 10.73 5.26
CA ALA A 223 12.52 9.76 5.91
C ALA A 223 12.14 8.59 4.99
N MET A 224 11.93 8.83 3.69
CA MET A 224 11.72 7.76 2.71
C MET A 224 12.94 6.85 2.61
N ILE A 225 14.14 7.40 2.41
CA ILE A 225 15.38 6.60 2.32
C ILE A 225 15.56 5.75 3.58
N LYS A 226 15.36 6.32 4.79
CA LYS A 226 15.49 5.56 6.04
C LYS A 226 14.41 4.48 6.22
N ALA A 227 13.18 4.74 5.80
CA ALA A 227 12.12 3.73 5.82
C ALA A 227 12.39 2.60 4.81
N HIS A 228 12.92 2.93 3.62
CA HIS A 228 13.34 1.96 2.62
C HIS A 228 14.45 1.07 3.18
N GLU A 229 15.46 1.65 3.83
CA GLU A 229 16.58 0.89 4.37
C GLU A 229 16.14 -0.06 5.48
N ILE A 230 15.36 0.39 6.47
CA ILE A 230 14.88 -0.47 7.56
C ILE A 230 14.06 -1.65 7.03
N GLN A 231 13.03 -1.36 6.22
CA GLN A 231 12.17 -2.41 5.65
C GLN A 231 12.95 -3.33 4.71
N GLY A 232 13.78 -2.79 3.84
CA GLY A 232 14.47 -3.56 2.80
C GLY A 232 15.65 -4.37 3.33
N VAL A 233 16.41 -3.87 4.31
CA VAL A 233 17.49 -4.62 4.96
C VAL A 233 16.93 -5.74 5.83
N LEU A 234 15.85 -5.50 6.59
CA LEU A 234 15.14 -6.60 7.28
C LEU A 234 14.65 -7.66 6.28
N ALA A 235 14.08 -7.25 5.13
CA ALA A 235 13.61 -8.18 4.10
C ALA A 235 14.73 -9.00 3.41
N LEU A 236 16.02 -8.66 3.57
CA LEU A 236 17.12 -9.35 2.88
C LEU A 236 17.17 -10.85 3.18
N GLU A 237 17.11 -11.21 4.46
CA GLU A 237 17.22 -12.60 4.93
C GLU A 237 15.99 -13.07 5.74
N ASN A 238 15.14 -12.14 6.20
CA ASN A 238 14.04 -12.44 7.12
C ASN A 238 12.71 -12.56 6.35
N SER A 239 12.16 -13.77 6.31
CA SER A 239 11.01 -14.12 5.47
C SER A 239 9.75 -14.34 6.32
N PHE A 240 8.88 -13.33 6.37
CA PHE A 240 7.64 -13.34 7.16
C PHE A 240 6.56 -14.19 6.48
N ASN A 241 6.59 -14.26 5.14
CA ASN A 241 5.73 -15.16 4.37
C ASN A 241 5.97 -16.65 4.69
N LYS A 242 7.21 -17.06 5.02
CA LYS A 242 7.55 -18.43 5.48
C LYS A 242 7.06 -18.76 6.91
N VAL A 243 6.51 -17.78 7.62
CA VAL A 243 5.81 -17.95 8.92
C VAL A 243 4.33 -17.55 8.86
N GLY A 244 3.82 -17.21 7.67
CA GLY A 244 2.39 -16.89 7.43
C GLY A 244 1.99 -15.43 7.66
N LEU A 245 2.91 -14.59 8.12
CA LEU A 245 2.70 -13.16 8.39
C LEU A 245 2.94 -12.31 7.14
N ASP A 246 2.26 -11.17 7.06
CA ASP A 246 2.39 -10.25 5.92
C ASP A 246 3.52 -9.23 6.09
N HIS A 247 4.14 -8.86 4.96
CA HIS A 247 5.28 -7.93 4.91
C HIS A 247 4.98 -6.55 5.48
N VAL A 248 3.70 -6.18 5.67
CA VAL A 248 3.30 -4.89 6.23
C VAL A 248 3.68 -4.75 7.71
N VAL A 249 4.15 -5.81 8.39
CA VAL A 249 4.91 -5.67 9.65
C VAL A 249 6.14 -4.78 9.47
N LEU A 250 6.86 -4.91 8.35
CA LEU A 250 8.03 -4.10 8.05
C LEU A 250 7.65 -2.65 7.72
N VAL A 251 6.54 -2.44 7.00
CA VAL A 251 5.97 -1.09 6.78
C VAL A 251 5.60 -0.45 8.12
N LYS A 252 4.94 -1.19 9.02
CA LYS A 252 4.58 -0.72 10.36
C LYS A 252 5.82 -0.30 11.16
N VAL A 253 6.85 -1.14 11.18
CA VAL A 253 8.11 -0.90 11.91
C VAL A 253 8.89 0.28 11.32
N ALA A 254 9.12 0.30 10.00
CA ALA A 254 9.85 1.36 9.32
C ALA A 254 9.14 2.71 9.41
N THR A 255 7.82 2.77 9.17
CA THR A 255 7.01 3.98 9.35
C THR A 255 7.06 4.47 10.81
N THR A 256 6.99 3.57 11.79
CA THR A 256 7.08 3.94 13.21
C THR A 256 8.42 4.59 13.54
N ALA A 257 9.52 3.99 13.07
CA ALA A 257 10.88 4.47 13.29
C ALA A 257 11.09 5.90 12.73
N VAL A 258 10.68 6.16 11.49
CA VAL A 258 10.87 7.49 10.85
C VAL A 258 9.88 8.54 11.36
N THR A 259 8.62 8.18 11.63
CA THR A 259 7.63 9.15 12.12
C THR A 259 7.87 9.54 13.58
N ALA A 260 8.51 8.68 14.38
CA ALA A 260 9.05 9.06 15.70
C ALA A 260 10.06 10.21 15.60
N LYS A 261 11.06 10.10 14.72
CA LYS A 261 12.05 11.18 14.50
C LYS A 261 11.39 12.46 13.98
N LEU A 262 10.47 12.37 13.01
CA LEU A 262 9.74 13.54 12.50
C LEU A 262 8.96 14.27 13.61
N LEU A 263 8.35 13.53 14.54
CA LEU A 263 7.64 14.11 15.69
C LEU A 263 8.55 14.58 16.84
N GLY A 264 9.88 14.46 16.69
CA GLY A 264 10.86 14.96 17.65
C GLY A 264 11.06 14.05 18.86
N LEU A 265 10.74 12.75 18.76
CA LEU A 265 11.11 11.77 19.77
C LEU A 265 12.64 11.57 19.73
N ASP A 266 13.25 11.48 20.91
CA ASP A 266 14.65 11.07 21.08
C ASP A 266 14.87 9.58 20.75
N GLU A 267 16.13 9.16 20.66
CA GLU A 267 16.53 7.79 20.31
C GLU A 267 15.88 6.71 21.20
N LYS A 268 15.81 6.95 22.52
CA LYS A 268 15.16 6.02 23.45
C LYS A 268 13.65 5.93 23.18
N LYS A 269 12.96 7.06 22.98
CA LYS A 269 11.54 7.06 22.61
C LYS A 269 11.28 6.48 21.21
N THR A 270 12.25 6.60 20.29
CA THR A 270 12.20 5.90 19.00
C THR A 270 12.30 4.39 19.19
N ALA A 271 13.20 3.89 20.04
CA ALA A 271 13.25 2.48 20.44
C ALA A 271 11.95 2.03 21.13
N ASP A 272 11.41 2.82 22.08
CA ASP A 272 10.13 2.55 22.73
C ASP A 272 9.01 2.37 21.68
N ALA A 273 8.89 3.29 20.72
CA ALA A 273 7.91 3.20 19.63
C ALA A 273 8.14 1.97 18.72
N ILE A 274 9.38 1.66 18.35
CA ILE A 274 9.70 0.48 17.54
C ILE A 274 9.30 -0.81 18.28
N THR A 275 9.50 -0.91 19.60
CA THR A 275 9.02 -2.09 20.36
C THR A 275 7.49 -2.19 20.36
N GLN A 276 6.78 -1.07 20.43
CA GLN A 276 5.32 -1.02 20.31
C GLN A 276 4.83 -1.47 18.92
N ALA A 277 5.62 -1.30 17.85
CA ALA A 277 5.30 -1.83 16.53
C ALA A 277 5.49 -3.36 16.40
N TRP A 278 6.45 -3.93 17.13
CA TRP A 278 6.70 -5.38 17.15
C TRP A 278 5.73 -6.17 18.04
N VAL A 279 5.36 -5.63 19.22
CA VAL A 279 4.43 -6.28 20.17
C VAL A 279 2.98 -6.25 19.68
N ASP A 280 2.67 -5.40 18.69
CA ASP A 280 1.35 -5.28 18.09
C ASP A 280 0.94 -6.51 17.25
N GLY A 281 -0.36 -6.70 17.06
CA GLY A 281 -0.89 -7.76 16.20
C GLY A 281 -0.42 -7.63 14.75
N GLN A 282 0.23 -8.67 14.23
CA GLN A 282 0.70 -8.72 12.84
C GLN A 282 -0.29 -9.51 11.97
N SER A 283 -0.59 -8.99 10.77
CA SER A 283 -1.65 -9.57 9.93
C SER A 283 -1.19 -10.82 9.17
N LEU A 284 -2.10 -11.79 8.98
CA LEU A 284 -1.89 -12.97 8.14
C LEU A 284 -1.88 -12.60 6.65
N ARG A 285 -1.19 -13.39 5.80
CA ARG A 285 -1.19 -13.21 4.33
C ARG A 285 -2.41 -13.71 3.57
N THR A 286 -3.45 -14.23 4.23
CA THR A 286 -4.55 -14.97 3.59
C THR A 286 -5.19 -14.23 2.41
N TYR A 287 -5.33 -12.91 2.49
CA TYR A 287 -5.90 -12.06 1.44
C TYR A 287 -5.02 -11.83 0.19
N ARG A 288 -3.79 -12.36 0.17
CA ARG A 288 -2.88 -12.33 -0.99
C ARG A 288 -2.81 -13.66 -1.76
N HIS A 289 -3.49 -14.71 -1.28
CA HIS A 289 -3.34 -16.08 -1.78
C HIS A 289 -4.68 -16.74 -2.10
N SER A 290 -4.76 -17.46 -3.22
CA SER A 290 -5.95 -18.23 -3.60
C SER A 290 -6.30 -19.28 -2.51
N PRO A 291 -7.59 -19.51 -2.20
CA PRO A 291 -8.78 -18.98 -2.86
C PRO A 291 -9.29 -17.63 -2.30
N ASN A 292 -8.51 -16.93 -1.47
CA ASN A 292 -8.95 -15.75 -0.71
C ASN A 292 -8.32 -14.43 -1.20
N THR A 293 -7.72 -14.40 -2.40
CA THR A 293 -7.11 -13.20 -3.00
C THR A 293 -8.15 -12.07 -3.07
N MET A 294 -7.89 -10.94 -2.42
CA MET A 294 -8.86 -9.83 -2.37
C MET A 294 -8.21 -8.46 -2.17
N SER A 295 -9.00 -7.39 -2.32
CA SER A 295 -8.58 -5.98 -2.22
C SER A 295 -7.89 -5.58 -0.91
N ARG A 296 -7.92 -6.39 0.16
CA ARG A 296 -7.07 -6.12 1.34
C ARG A 296 -5.57 -6.14 0.99
N LYS A 297 -5.15 -6.83 -0.08
CA LYS A 297 -3.76 -6.74 -0.59
C LYS A 297 -3.32 -5.30 -0.94
N SER A 298 -4.30 -4.44 -1.28
CA SER A 298 -4.12 -3.09 -1.79
C SER A 298 -4.16 -2.01 -0.70
N TRP A 299 -4.75 -2.29 0.48
CA TRP A 299 -4.83 -1.32 1.59
C TRP A 299 -4.16 -1.76 2.90
N ALA A 300 -3.70 -3.02 3.02
CA ALA A 300 -3.02 -3.51 4.23
C ALA A 300 -1.76 -2.70 4.61
N ALA A 301 -1.11 -2.04 3.65
CA ALA A 301 0.03 -1.17 3.91
C ALA A 301 -0.36 0.21 4.44
N GLY A 302 -1.52 0.75 4.00
CA GLY A 302 -2.14 1.93 4.60
C GLY A 302 -2.63 1.68 6.03
N ASP A 303 -3.20 0.50 6.29
CA ASP A 303 -3.54 -0.03 7.64
C ASP A 303 -2.28 -0.09 8.53
N ALA A 304 -1.15 -0.59 8.02
CA ALA A 304 0.13 -0.55 8.74
C ALA A 304 0.67 0.87 8.98
N CYS A 305 0.54 1.81 8.04
CA CYS A 305 0.92 3.21 8.22
C CYS A 305 0.05 3.91 9.28
N GLN A 306 -1.27 3.71 9.21
CA GLN A 306 -2.23 4.17 10.22
C GLN A 306 -1.85 3.66 11.61
N ARG A 307 -1.52 2.37 11.70
CA ARG A 307 -1.11 1.71 12.94
C ARG A 307 0.18 2.31 13.50
N ALA A 308 1.20 2.48 12.65
CA ALA A 308 2.49 3.06 13.02
C ALA A 308 2.35 4.46 13.63
N VAL A 309 1.69 5.39 12.93
CA VAL A 309 1.48 6.77 13.43
C VAL A 309 0.69 6.76 14.75
N ASN A 310 -0.31 5.89 14.87
CA ASN A 310 -1.11 5.74 16.09
C ASN A 310 -0.29 5.18 17.27
N LEU A 311 0.75 4.37 17.04
CA LEU A 311 1.67 3.89 18.08
C LEU A 311 2.64 4.99 18.52
N VAL A 312 3.26 5.71 17.57
CA VAL A 312 4.13 6.87 17.87
C VAL A 312 3.40 7.93 18.68
N LEU A 313 2.13 8.23 18.36
CA LEU A 313 1.29 9.18 19.11
C LEU A 313 0.90 8.73 20.53
N LYS A 314 1.21 7.49 20.95
CA LYS A 314 1.15 7.06 22.36
C LYS A 314 2.47 7.29 23.08
N VAL A 315 3.59 6.92 22.45
CA VAL A 315 4.93 7.13 23.02
C VAL A 315 5.25 8.63 23.14
N LEU A 316 4.78 9.46 22.21
CA LEU A 316 4.80 10.93 22.31
C LEU A 316 4.08 11.45 23.57
N LYS A 317 3.11 10.71 24.11
CA LYS A 317 2.36 11.04 25.34
C LYS A 317 2.95 10.38 26.59
N GLY A 318 4.09 9.69 26.48
CA GLY A 318 4.78 9.04 27.59
C GLY A 318 4.51 7.54 27.75
N GLU A 319 3.89 6.88 26.77
CA GLU A 319 3.81 5.41 26.77
C GLU A 319 5.20 4.76 26.65
N GLY A 320 5.44 3.68 27.39
CA GLY A 320 6.74 3.02 27.47
C GLY A 320 6.96 1.96 26.39
N GLY A 321 8.21 1.54 26.19
CA GLY A 321 8.56 0.40 25.35
C GLY A 321 8.55 -0.94 26.08
N VAL A 322 8.77 -2.00 25.29
CA VAL A 322 8.90 -3.39 25.72
C VAL A 322 10.31 -3.87 25.31
N PRO A 323 11.36 -3.70 26.14
CA PRO A 323 12.74 -3.78 25.66
C PRO A 323 13.10 -5.11 24.99
N THR A 324 12.68 -6.23 25.56
CA THR A 324 12.94 -7.59 25.06
C THR A 324 11.78 -8.13 24.20
N VAL A 325 11.15 -7.29 23.38
CA VAL A 325 9.96 -7.65 22.57
C VAL A 325 10.23 -8.77 21.57
N LEU A 326 11.45 -8.90 21.07
CA LEU A 326 11.85 -9.95 20.15
C LEU A 326 12.30 -11.20 20.92
N SER A 327 13.16 -11.03 21.93
CA SER A 327 13.88 -12.14 22.58
C SER A 327 13.27 -12.71 23.86
N ALA A 328 12.21 -12.13 24.43
CA ALA A 328 11.60 -12.63 25.66
C ALA A 328 11.19 -14.13 25.54
N PRO A 329 11.70 -15.03 26.39
CA PRO A 329 11.33 -16.45 26.33
C PRO A 329 9.82 -16.64 26.46
N VAL A 330 9.24 -17.51 25.62
CA VAL A 330 7.81 -17.85 25.51
C VAL A 330 6.90 -16.70 25.02
N TRP A 331 7.28 -15.43 25.18
CA TRP A 331 6.40 -14.28 24.94
C TRP A 331 6.90 -13.29 23.88
N GLY A 332 8.14 -13.42 23.42
CA GLY A 332 8.75 -12.57 22.41
C GLY A 332 8.32 -12.93 20.99
N PHE A 333 8.57 -12.01 20.05
CA PHE A 333 8.29 -12.17 18.63
C PHE A 333 8.99 -13.40 18.04
N TYR A 334 10.23 -13.68 18.44
CA TYR A 334 11.00 -14.79 17.88
C TYR A 334 10.35 -16.15 18.18
N ASP A 335 10.02 -16.42 19.43
CA ASP A 335 9.38 -17.68 19.85
C ASP A 335 7.98 -17.84 19.23
N ASN A 336 7.14 -16.82 19.31
CA ASN A 336 5.72 -16.91 18.93
C ASN A 336 5.48 -16.79 17.42
N LEU A 337 6.21 -15.89 16.75
CA LEU A 337 5.89 -15.43 15.40
C LEU A 337 7.03 -15.67 14.39
N PHE A 338 8.24 -16.01 14.84
CA PHE A 338 9.39 -16.32 13.98
C PHE A 338 9.97 -17.74 14.18
N LYS A 339 9.20 -18.67 14.78
CA LYS A 339 9.56 -20.09 14.98
C LYS A 339 10.88 -20.29 15.74
N GLY A 340 11.12 -19.47 16.76
CA GLY A 340 12.34 -19.47 17.58
C GLY A 340 13.61 -19.05 16.83
N GLN A 341 13.50 -18.54 15.60
CA GLN A 341 14.63 -17.96 14.87
C GLN A 341 14.82 -16.50 15.27
N LYS A 342 16.07 -16.01 15.25
CA LYS A 342 16.38 -14.58 15.30
C LYS A 342 16.42 -13.97 13.89
N PHE A 343 16.33 -12.65 13.80
CA PHE A 343 16.61 -11.95 12.54
C PHE A 343 18.09 -12.08 12.14
N LYS A 344 18.34 -11.98 10.84
CA LYS A 344 19.67 -12.03 10.21
C LYS A 344 19.89 -10.80 9.33
N PHE A 345 21.14 -10.38 9.24
CA PHE A 345 21.54 -9.12 8.60
C PHE A 345 22.85 -9.30 7.82
N GLN A 346 22.75 -9.57 6.52
CA GLN A 346 23.90 -9.59 5.60
C GLN A 346 24.58 -8.22 5.40
N ARG A 347 24.06 -7.14 6.00
CA ARG A 347 24.63 -5.78 5.98
C ARG A 347 24.04 -4.90 7.10
N PRO A 348 24.75 -3.85 7.56
CA PRO A 348 24.15 -2.76 8.33
C PRO A 348 23.27 -1.86 7.44
N TYR A 349 22.44 -1.02 8.08
CA TYR A 349 21.65 0.02 7.43
C TYR A 349 22.53 1.15 6.87
N GLY A 350 22.25 1.60 5.64
CA GLY A 350 22.83 2.80 5.01
C GLY A 350 21.83 3.50 4.09
N SER A 351 22.01 3.37 2.77
CA SER A 351 21.08 3.86 1.73
C SER A 351 20.88 2.87 0.56
N TYR A 352 21.32 1.62 0.73
CA TYR A 352 21.39 0.61 -0.32
C TYR A 352 20.04 0.28 -0.97
N VAL A 353 18.97 0.21 -0.18
CA VAL A 353 17.64 -0.20 -0.67
C VAL A 353 17.10 0.85 -1.63
N MET A 354 17.20 2.14 -1.31
CA MET A 354 16.75 3.21 -2.21
C MET A 354 17.55 3.21 -3.52
N GLU A 355 18.88 3.10 -3.43
CA GLU A 355 19.78 3.06 -4.61
C GLU A 355 19.50 1.87 -5.55
N ASN A 356 18.94 0.77 -5.01
CA ASN A 356 18.70 -0.47 -5.74
C ASN A 356 17.19 -0.75 -5.96
N VAL A 357 16.31 0.19 -5.62
CA VAL A 357 14.84 0.00 -5.66
C VAL A 357 14.31 -0.19 -7.07
N LEU A 358 13.22 -0.95 -7.20
CA LEU A 358 12.63 -1.35 -8.47
C LEU A 358 11.37 -0.51 -8.78
N PHE A 359 11.28 0.02 -9.99
CA PHE A 359 10.12 0.80 -10.44
C PHE A 359 9.20 -0.01 -11.37
N LYS A 360 7.88 0.03 -11.16
CA LYS A 360 6.92 -0.47 -12.14
C LYS A 360 6.63 0.63 -13.16
N VAL A 361 7.50 0.77 -14.16
CA VAL A 361 7.48 1.92 -15.10
C VAL A 361 6.39 1.77 -16.15
N SER A 362 6.29 0.59 -16.78
CA SER A 362 5.50 0.39 -17.99
C SER A 362 4.11 -0.19 -17.74
N TYR A 363 3.98 -1.08 -16.73
CA TYR A 363 2.80 -1.94 -16.55
C TYR A 363 2.36 -2.03 -15.07
N PRO A 364 1.06 -1.90 -14.75
CA PRO A 364 0.51 -2.04 -13.39
C PRO A 364 0.37 -3.52 -12.97
N ALA A 365 1.48 -4.25 -13.01
CA ALA A 365 1.54 -5.71 -12.95
C ALA A 365 2.38 -6.20 -11.75
N GLU A 366 2.11 -7.40 -11.23
CA GLU A 366 2.98 -8.06 -10.23
C GLU A 366 4.42 -8.15 -10.77
N PHE A 367 5.41 -7.85 -9.92
CA PHE A 367 6.75 -7.50 -10.39
C PHE A 367 7.45 -8.63 -11.14
N HIS A 368 7.22 -9.89 -10.73
CA HIS A 368 7.85 -11.06 -11.34
C HIS A 368 7.37 -11.33 -12.78
N SER A 369 6.34 -10.62 -13.26
CA SER A 369 5.87 -10.66 -14.65
C SER A 369 6.41 -9.54 -15.56
N GLN A 370 7.05 -8.49 -15.02
CA GLN A 370 7.35 -7.25 -15.77
C GLN A 370 8.18 -7.52 -17.05
N THR A 371 9.18 -8.38 -16.95
CA THR A 371 10.01 -8.84 -18.08
C THR A 371 9.30 -9.80 -19.03
N ALA A 372 8.37 -10.62 -18.53
CA ALA A 372 7.53 -11.47 -19.38
C ALA A 372 6.60 -10.61 -20.26
N ILE A 373 6.06 -9.53 -19.72
CA ILE A 373 5.22 -8.57 -20.46
C ILE A 373 6.08 -7.79 -21.47
N GLU A 374 7.31 -7.41 -21.13
CA GLU A 374 8.26 -6.78 -22.06
C GLU A 374 8.63 -7.73 -23.22
N ALA A 375 8.95 -8.99 -22.94
CA ALA A 375 9.16 -10.04 -23.94
C ALA A 375 7.91 -10.26 -24.80
N ALA A 376 6.71 -10.24 -24.20
CA ALA A 376 5.44 -10.38 -24.90
C ALA A 376 5.18 -9.21 -25.88
N GLN A 377 5.56 -7.98 -25.53
CA GLN A 377 5.45 -6.83 -26.43
C GLN A 377 6.43 -6.95 -27.62
N ILE A 378 7.65 -7.44 -27.40
CA ILE A 378 8.61 -7.73 -28.46
C ILE A 378 8.06 -8.83 -29.39
N ILE A 379 7.43 -9.88 -28.84
CA ILE A 379 6.78 -10.95 -29.61
C ILE A 379 5.56 -10.42 -30.39
N ASN A 380 4.73 -9.54 -29.83
CA ASN A 380 3.62 -8.92 -30.55
C ASN A 380 4.14 -8.18 -31.81
N LYS A 381 5.26 -7.45 -31.70
CA LYS A 381 5.95 -6.82 -32.82
C LYS A 381 6.50 -7.85 -33.83
N LYS A 382 7.13 -8.96 -33.38
CA LYS A 382 7.57 -10.07 -34.25
C LYS A 382 6.39 -10.68 -35.03
N LEU A 383 5.26 -10.94 -34.37
CA LEU A 383 4.04 -11.50 -34.99
C LEU A 383 3.48 -10.55 -36.06
N ALA A 384 3.32 -9.27 -35.73
CA ALA A 384 2.81 -8.27 -36.66
C ALA A 384 3.67 -8.15 -37.94
N ALA A 385 5.01 -8.22 -37.80
CA ALA A 385 5.94 -8.22 -38.93
C ALA A 385 5.81 -9.46 -39.84
N LEU A 386 5.28 -10.57 -39.32
CA LEU A 386 4.99 -11.81 -40.07
C LEU A 386 3.54 -11.84 -40.63
N GLY A 387 2.73 -10.80 -40.41
CA GLY A 387 1.30 -10.81 -40.72
C GLY A 387 0.48 -11.74 -39.81
N LYS A 388 1.01 -12.07 -38.63
CA LYS A 388 0.45 -13.00 -37.64
C LYS A 388 -0.12 -12.26 -36.44
N THR A 389 -0.96 -12.94 -35.67
CA THR A 389 -1.67 -12.41 -34.50
C THR A 389 -1.61 -13.39 -33.32
N ALA A 390 -2.16 -13.00 -32.17
CA ALA A 390 -2.37 -13.91 -31.05
C ALA A 390 -3.21 -15.17 -31.38
N LYS A 391 -4.03 -15.13 -32.44
CA LYS A 391 -4.82 -16.28 -32.93
C LYS A 391 -3.96 -17.35 -33.61
N ASP A 392 -2.78 -16.96 -34.12
CA ASP A 392 -1.85 -17.84 -34.82
C ASP A 392 -0.93 -18.62 -33.86
N ILE A 393 -0.90 -18.24 -32.58
CA ILE A 393 -0.12 -18.91 -31.54
C ILE A 393 -0.77 -20.26 -31.19
N LYS A 394 0.04 -21.31 -31.13
CA LYS A 394 -0.33 -22.66 -30.67
C LYS A 394 -0.06 -22.84 -29.18
N GLU A 395 1.14 -22.52 -28.72
CA GLU A 395 1.53 -22.55 -27.31
C GLU A 395 2.69 -21.59 -27.01
N ILE A 396 2.89 -21.27 -25.73
CA ILE A 396 4.02 -20.48 -25.24
C ILE A 396 4.66 -21.19 -24.05
N THR A 397 5.99 -21.21 -24.01
CA THR A 397 6.77 -21.56 -22.82
C THR A 397 7.33 -20.29 -22.22
N ASN A 398 7.02 -20.02 -20.95
CA ASN A 398 7.69 -19.00 -20.15
C ASN A 398 8.74 -19.67 -19.26
N ARG A 399 10.02 -19.56 -19.65
CA ARG A 399 11.17 -19.97 -18.85
C ARG A 399 11.47 -18.84 -17.86
N THR A 400 11.36 -19.11 -16.56
CA THR A 400 11.27 -18.10 -15.49
C THR A 400 11.92 -18.60 -14.20
N HIS A 401 11.86 -17.84 -13.11
CA HIS A 401 12.44 -18.18 -11.81
C HIS A 401 11.38 -18.67 -10.78
N GLU A 402 11.84 -19.34 -9.72
CA GLU A 402 11.03 -19.95 -8.64
C GLU A 402 9.91 -19.04 -8.14
N ALA A 403 10.23 -17.78 -7.82
CA ALA A 403 9.25 -16.84 -7.28
C ALA A 403 8.09 -16.54 -8.25
N CYS A 404 8.32 -16.49 -9.56
CA CYS A 404 7.24 -16.28 -10.54
C CYS A 404 6.24 -17.45 -10.49
N ILE A 405 6.76 -18.68 -10.43
CA ILE A 405 5.95 -19.90 -10.38
C ILE A 405 5.16 -19.98 -9.07
N ARG A 406 5.81 -19.69 -7.93
CA ARG A 406 5.18 -19.77 -6.61
C ARG A 406 4.10 -18.69 -6.36
N ILE A 407 4.20 -17.52 -6.99
CA ILE A 407 3.27 -16.40 -6.74
C ILE A 407 2.18 -16.32 -7.82
N ILE A 408 2.59 -16.27 -9.10
CA ILE A 408 1.75 -15.78 -10.20
C ILE A 408 1.54 -16.79 -11.32
N ASP A 409 1.98 -18.05 -11.18
CA ASP A 409 1.46 -19.12 -12.03
C ASP A 409 0.01 -19.47 -11.62
N LYS A 410 -0.90 -19.23 -12.56
CA LYS A 410 -2.32 -19.53 -12.42
C LYS A 410 -2.89 -20.17 -13.70
N GLN A 411 -2.08 -20.91 -14.48
CA GLN A 411 -2.42 -21.40 -15.82
C GLN A 411 -3.84 -21.96 -15.96
N PHE A 412 -4.27 -22.80 -15.01
CA PHE A 412 -5.59 -23.46 -15.01
C PHE A 412 -6.54 -22.99 -13.90
N LYS A 413 -6.21 -21.91 -13.19
CA LYS A 413 -7.10 -21.33 -12.16
C LYS A 413 -8.12 -20.39 -12.84
N ALA A 414 -9.25 -20.19 -12.16
CA ALA A 414 -10.23 -19.18 -12.54
C ALA A 414 -9.69 -17.76 -12.30
N MET A 415 -10.25 -16.77 -13.00
CA MET A 415 -9.81 -15.38 -13.01
C MET A 415 -10.96 -14.50 -12.50
N ASP A 416 -11.41 -14.75 -11.28
CA ASP A 416 -12.73 -14.33 -10.78
C ASP A 416 -12.83 -12.86 -10.39
N ASN A 417 -11.70 -12.16 -10.27
CA ASN A 417 -11.63 -10.76 -9.85
C ASN A 417 -10.32 -10.09 -10.32
N PHE A 418 -10.24 -8.76 -10.17
CA PHE A 418 -9.05 -7.94 -10.48
C PHE A 418 -7.74 -8.51 -9.92
N ALA A 419 -7.71 -8.83 -8.63
CA ALA A 419 -6.49 -9.27 -7.92
C ALA A 419 -6.09 -10.72 -8.25
N ASP A 420 -6.96 -11.50 -8.91
CA ASP A 420 -6.54 -12.77 -9.49
C ASP A 420 -5.86 -12.62 -10.85
N ARG A 421 -6.28 -11.62 -11.65
CA ARG A 421 -5.72 -11.31 -12.98
C ARG A 421 -4.39 -10.56 -12.89
N ASP A 422 -4.26 -9.60 -11.97
CA ASP A 422 -3.01 -8.84 -11.75
C ASP A 422 -1.88 -9.70 -11.10
N HIS A 423 -2.22 -10.88 -10.58
CA HIS A 423 -1.31 -11.90 -10.07
C HIS A 423 -1.36 -13.18 -10.93
N CYS A 424 -1.49 -13.04 -12.25
CA CYS A 424 -1.46 -14.15 -13.21
C CYS A 424 -0.52 -13.82 -14.38
N VAL A 425 0.69 -14.42 -14.40
CA VAL A 425 1.68 -14.14 -15.47
C VAL A 425 1.12 -14.52 -16.84
N GLN A 426 0.35 -15.60 -16.93
CA GLN A 426 -0.32 -16.00 -18.16
C GLN A 426 -1.35 -14.97 -18.64
N TYR A 427 -2.14 -14.39 -17.73
CA TYR A 427 -3.11 -13.35 -18.09
C TYR A 427 -2.41 -12.11 -18.64
N MET A 428 -1.34 -11.67 -17.97
CA MET A 428 -0.62 -10.44 -18.32
C MET A 428 0.15 -10.57 -19.65
N VAL A 429 0.80 -11.72 -19.88
CA VAL A 429 1.42 -12.05 -21.19
C VAL A 429 0.35 -12.16 -22.30
N ALA A 430 -0.77 -12.84 -22.05
CA ALA A 430 -1.85 -12.97 -23.03
C ALA A 430 -2.50 -11.60 -23.35
N THR A 431 -2.67 -10.72 -22.36
CA THR A 431 -3.19 -9.35 -22.56
C THR A 431 -2.30 -8.57 -23.53
N MET A 432 -0.98 -8.57 -23.29
CA MET A 432 -0.02 -7.88 -24.15
C MET A 432 0.01 -8.47 -25.58
N LEU A 433 -0.09 -9.79 -25.72
CA LEU A 433 -0.11 -10.43 -27.04
C LEU A 433 -1.39 -10.16 -27.83
N VAL A 434 -2.56 -10.11 -27.17
CA VAL A 434 -3.86 -9.89 -27.82
C VAL A 434 -4.11 -8.40 -28.11
N PHE A 435 -3.76 -7.50 -27.18
CA PHE A 435 -4.15 -6.08 -27.24
C PHE A 435 -2.99 -5.09 -27.42
N ASN A 436 -1.72 -5.55 -27.41
CA ASN A 436 -0.51 -4.71 -27.44
C ASN A 436 -0.49 -3.58 -26.39
N ARG A 437 -1.11 -3.84 -25.24
CA ARG A 437 -1.21 -2.96 -24.07
C ARG A 437 -1.31 -3.80 -22.80
N LEU A 438 -1.06 -3.18 -21.66
CA LEU A 438 -1.49 -3.69 -20.36
C LEU A 438 -1.72 -2.50 -19.42
N THR A 439 -2.99 -2.26 -19.08
CA THR A 439 -3.45 -1.14 -18.26
C THR A 439 -4.22 -1.65 -17.04
N ALA A 440 -4.41 -0.82 -16.01
CA ALA A 440 -5.13 -1.24 -14.82
C ALA A 440 -6.61 -1.59 -15.12
N GLN A 441 -7.17 -1.01 -16.18
CA GLN A 441 -8.54 -1.27 -16.65
C GLN A 441 -8.67 -2.65 -17.30
N ASP A 442 -7.59 -3.22 -17.87
CA ASP A 442 -7.58 -4.57 -18.45
C ASP A 442 -7.72 -5.69 -17.39
N TYR A 443 -7.64 -5.36 -16.09
CA TYR A 443 -7.93 -6.29 -14.99
C TYR A 443 -9.37 -6.17 -14.45
N ALA A 444 -10.12 -5.12 -14.82
CA ALA A 444 -11.45 -4.88 -14.25
C ALA A 444 -12.47 -5.93 -14.71
N ASP A 445 -13.40 -6.29 -13.82
CA ASP A 445 -14.51 -7.19 -14.16
C ASP A 445 -15.38 -6.56 -15.27
N GLY A 446 -15.68 -7.34 -16.31
CA GLY A 446 -16.43 -6.85 -17.49
C GLY A 446 -15.59 -6.08 -18.52
N SER A 447 -14.29 -5.84 -18.29
CA SER A 447 -13.41 -5.22 -19.28
C SER A 447 -13.25 -6.05 -20.55
N GLU A 448 -12.85 -5.40 -21.65
CA GLU A 448 -12.55 -6.05 -22.95
C GLU A 448 -11.55 -7.22 -22.78
N ALA A 449 -10.53 -7.05 -21.94
CA ALA A 449 -9.55 -8.10 -21.67
C ALA A 449 -10.13 -9.21 -20.78
N ALA A 450 -10.84 -8.87 -19.70
CA ALA A 450 -11.41 -9.86 -18.78
C ALA A 450 -12.53 -10.71 -19.40
N THR A 451 -13.15 -10.24 -20.50
CA THR A 451 -14.21 -10.93 -21.24
C THR A 451 -13.75 -11.54 -22.57
N SER A 452 -12.46 -11.42 -22.92
CA SER A 452 -11.93 -11.91 -24.20
C SER A 452 -11.71 -13.43 -24.20
N GLU A 453 -12.54 -14.14 -24.98
CA GLU A 453 -12.39 -15.59 -25.23
C GLU A 453 -10.99 -15.95 -25.74
N LEU A 454 -10.39 -15.12 -26.60
CA LEU A 454 -9.04 -15.33 -27.13
C LEU A 454 -7.97 -15.21 -26.06
N LEU A 455 -8.14 -14.30 -25.08
CA LEU A 455 -7.21 -14.16 -23.96
C LEU A 455 -7.36 -15.32 -22.97
N ASP A 456 -8.60 -15.70 -22.63
CA ASP A 456 -8.88 -16.80 -21.71
C ASP A 456 -8.51 -18.19 -22.29
N ASP A 457 -8.55 -18.37 -23.61
CA ASP A 457 -7.91 -19.49 -24.29
C ASP A 457 -6.38 -19.39 -24.26
N LEU A 458 -5.80 -18.29 -24.76
CA LEU A 458 -4.35 -18.15 -24.90
C LEU A 458 -3.63 -18.32 -23.56
N ARG A 459 -4.14 -17.74 -22.46
CA ARG A 459 -3.51 -17.87 -21.14
C ARG A 459 -3.35 -19.32 -20.67
N LYS A 460 -4.30 -20.21 -21.02
CA LYS A 460 -4.24 -21.64 -20.66
C LYS A 460 -3.16 -22.38 -21.45
N ARG A 461 -2.71 -21.80 -22.57
CA ARG A 461 -1.67 -22.33 -23.48
C ARG A 461 -0.28 -21.72 -23.20
N ILE A 462 -0.12 -21.00 -22.08
CA ILE A 462 1.16 -20.48 -21.56
C ILE A 462 1.58 -21.30 -20.34
N LYS A 463 2.59 -22.16 -20.51
CA LYS A 463 3.19 -22.97 -19.42
C LYS A 463 4.41 -22.26 -18.83
N CYS A 464 4.55 -22.23 -17.50
CA CYS A 464 5.77 -21.74 -16.85
C CYS A 464 6.71 -22.91 -16.55
N VAL A 465 8.02 -22.66 -16.64
CA VAL A 465 9.09 -23.63 -16.37
C VAL A 465 10.20 -22.93 -15.60
N GLU A 466 10.73 -23.54 -14.53
CA GLU A 466 11.84 -22.95 -13.78
C GLU A 466 13.17 -23.12 -14.52
N ASP A 467 13.95 -22.05 -14.57
CA ASP A 467 15.37 -22.04 -14.88
C ASP A 467 16.18 -21.79 -13.58
N PRO A 468 17.01 -22.74 -13.13
CA PRO A 468 17.77 -22.59 -11.89
C PRO A 468 18.79 -21.43 -11.89
N GLN A 469 19.29 -21.03 -13.06
CA GLN A 469 20.22 -19.90 -13.19
C GLN A 469 19.46 -18.57 -13.08
N PHE A 470 18.22 -18.50 -13.59
CA PHE A 470 17.30 -17.40 -13.35
C PHE A 470 16.92 -17.27 -11.86
N THR A 471 16.60 -18.38 -11.18
CA THR A 471 16.36 -18.38 -9.72
C THR A 471 17.59 -17.94 -8.92
N LYS A 472 18.79 -18.33 -9.33
CA LYS A 472 20.04 -17.90 -8.71
C LYS A 472 20.29 -16.39 -8.86
N ASP A 473 20.10 -15.86 -10.06
CA ASP A 473 20.40 -14.45 -10.37
C ASP A 473 19.37 -13.46 -9.79
N TYR A 474 18.15 -13.94 -9.52
CA TYR A 474 17.15 -13.23 -8.72
C TYR A 474 17.60 -13.02 -7.26
N HIS A 475 18.33 -13.98 -6.68
CA HIS A 475 18.84 -13.89 -5.31
C HIS A 475 20.24 -13.25 -5.18
N ASP A 476 21.04 -13.24 -6.25
CA ASP A 476 22.38 -12.63 -6.26
C ASP A 476 22.31 -11.10 -5.98
N PRO A 477 22.89 -10.61 -4.85
CA PRO A 477 22.81 -9.19 -4.49
C PRO A 477 23.50 -8.22 -5.45
N SER A 478 24.39 -8.71 -6.31
CA SER A 478 25.02 -7.91 -7.37
C SER A 478 24.06 -7.68 -8.54
N LYS A 479 23.30 -8.72 -8.92
CA LYS A 479 22.33 -8.73 -10.03
C LYS A 479 20.95 -8.23 -9.61
N ARG A 480 20.21 -9.02 -8.81
CA ARG A 480 18.76 -8.85 -8.50
C ARG A 480 17.87 -8.71 -9.75
N THR A 481 18.25 -9.39 -10.84
CA THR A 481 17.48 -9.45 -12.08
C THR A 481 16.19 -10.24 -11.90
N ILE A 482 15.21 -10.03 -12.78
CA ILE A 482 13.89 -10.66 -12.71
C ILE A 482 13.60 -11.31 -14.07
N PRO A 483 14.39 -12.31 -14.47
CA PRO A 483 14.40 -12.80 -15.84
C PRO A 483 13.16 -13.62 -16.19
N ASN A 484 12.58 -13.33 -17.36
CA ASN A 484 11.63 -14.20 -18.04
C ASN A 484 12.08 -14.36 -19.50
N ALA A 485 11.77 -15.52 -20.08
CA ALA A 485 12.11 -15.86 -21.45
C ALA A 485 10.93 -16.57 -22.13
N LEU A 486 10.44 -15.99 -23.24
CA LEU A 486 9.27 -16.48 -23.94
C LEU A 486 9.64 -17.16 -25.26
N THR A 487 9.40 -18.47 -25.35
CA THR A 487 9.45 -19.27 -26.58
C THR A 487 8.03 -19.50 -27.10
N VAL A 488 7.77 -19.21 -28.37
CA VAL A 488 6.42 -19.25 -28.97
C VAL A 488 6.37 -20.18 -30.18
N THR A 489 5.42 -21.12 -30.14
CA THR A 489 5.10 -22.03 -31.26
C THR A 489 3.82 -21.57 -31.94
N LEU A 490 3.79 -21.51 -33.27
CA LEU A 490 2.62 -21.15 -34.08
C LEU A 490 1.83 -22.39 -34.55
N ASN A 491 0.60 -22.15 -35.00
CA ASN A 491 -0.32 -23.20 -35.49
C ASN A 491 0.16 -23.88 -36.78
N ASP A 492 0.99 -23.20 -37.58
CA ASP A 492 1.68 -23.77 -38.76
C ASP A 492 2.96 -24.57 -38.41
N GLY A 493 3.34 -24.64 -37.12
CA GLY A 493 4.52 -25.35 -36.63
C GLY A 493 5.79 -24.47 -36.56
N THR A 494 5.75 -23.22 -37.01
CA THR A 494 6.87 -22.28 -36.84
C THR A 494 7.15 -22.03 -35.36
N VAL A 495 8.42 -22.06 -34.95
CA VAL A 495 8.87 -21.60 -33.63
C VAL A 495 9.63 -20.30 -33.81
N LEU A 496 9.29 -19.29 -33.01
CA LEU A 496 9.99 -18.00 -32.99
C LEU A 496 11.19 -18.05 -32.03
N ASP A 497 12.29 -17.35 -32.37
CA ASP A 497 13.44 -17.26 -31.46
C ASP A 497 13.01 -16.71 -30.10
N GLU A 498 13.46 -17.39 -29.04
CA GLU A 498 13.16 -17.07 -27.65
C GLU A 498 13.52 -15.61 -27.35
N VAL A 499 12.58 -14.88 -26.76
CA VAL A 499 12.80 -13.51 -26.31
C VAL A 499 13.06 -13.52 -24.81
N VAL A 500 14.33 -13.33 -24.44
CA VAL A 500 14.80 -13.20 -23.06
C VAL A 500 14.83 -11.72 -22.65
N VAL A 501 14.30 -11.39 -21.48
CA VAL A 501 14.49 -10.08 -20.84
C VAL A 501 14.91 -10.31 -19.38
N GLU A 502 16.13 -9.95 -19.03
CA GLU A 502 16.69 -10.20 -17.68
C GLU A 502 16.33 -9.11 -16.67
N ALA A 503 16.49 -7.85 -17.06
CA ALA A 503 16.26 -6.69 -16.22
C ALA A 503 15.07 -5.88 -16.77
N PRO A 504 13.95 -5.76 -16.03
CA PRO A 504 12.84 -4.91 -16.45
C PRO A 504 13.27 -3.44 -16.45
N LEU A 505 12.61 -2.60 -17.25
CA LEU A 505 12.95 -1.17 -17.41
C LEU A 505 13.26 -0.45 -16.09
N GLY A 506 12.44 -0.63 -15.04
CA GLY A 506 12.64 0.04 -13.75
C GLY A 506 13.77 -0.50 -12.86
N HIS A 507 14.54 -1.49 -13.32
CA HIS A 507 15.72 -2.00 -12.61
C HIS A 507 16.87 -0.98 -12.61
N LYS A 508 17.74 -1.01 -11.59
CA LYS A 508 18.89 -0.07 -11.47
C LYS A 508 19.79 -0.02 -12.71
N PHE A 509 19.98 -1.16 -13.39
CA PHE A 509 20.80 -1.26 -14.61
C PHE A 509 20.24 -0.49 -15.81
N ARG A 510 18.95 -0.13 -15.79
CA ARG A 510 18.24 0.62 -16.83
C ARG A 510 17.72 1.97 -16.32
N ARG A 511 18.26 2.49 -15.20
CA ARG A 511 17.74 3.70 -14.52
C ARG A 511 17.65 4.93 -15.42
N GLU A 512 18.64 5.17 -16.29
CA GLU A 512 18.63 6.33 -17.21
C GLU A 512 17.65 6.16 -18.38
N GLU A 513 17.37 4.92 -18.81
CA GLU A 513 16.29 4.59 -19.75
C GLU A 513 14.91 4.76 -19.08
N ALA A 514 14.81 4.40 -17.81
CA ALA A 514 13.58 4.48 -17.02
C ALA A 514 13.19 5.91 -16.62
N LYS A 515 14.15 6.79 -16.35
CA LYS A 515 13.92 8.18 -15.88
C LYS A 515 12.88 8.94 -16.71
N PRO A 516 12.97 9.08 -18.04
CA PRO A 516 11.95 9.77 -18.83
C PRO A 516 10.58 9.08 -18.77
N GLU A 517 10.56 7.75 -18.75
CA GLU A 517 9.31 6.97 -18.71
C GLU A 517 8.61 7.01 -17.33
N ILE A 518 9.36 7.14 -16.23
CA ILE A 518 8.81 7.43 -14.89
C ILE A 518 8.12 8.80 -14.89
N PHE A 519 8.75 9.82 -15.48
CA PHE A 519 8.11 11.13 -15.65
C PHE A 519 6.88 11.07 -16.59
N ALA A 520 6.92 10.25 -17.65
CA ALA A 520 5.77 10.05 -18.54
C ALA A 520 4.62 9.28 -17.87
N LYS A 521 4.90 8.31 -16.99
CA LYS A 521 3.92 7.66 -16.11
C LYS A 521 3.32 8.67 -15.12
N TYR A 522 4.16 9.40 -14.39
CA TYR A 522 3.71 10.43 -13.44
C TYR A 522 2.80 11.47 -14.12
N LYS A 523 3.22 12.01 -15.26
CA LYS A 523 2.42 12.90 -16.11
C LYS A 523 1.04 12.31 -16.44
N ARG A 524 0.99 11.10 -17.02
CA ARG A 524 -0.28 10.43 -17.38
C ARG A 524 -1.23 10.27 -16.20
N HIS A 525 -0.69 9.97 -15.01
CA HIS A 525 -1.51 9.79 -13.81
C HIS A 525 -2.07 11.12 -13.29
N ILE A 526 -1.30 12.22 -13.32
CA ILE A 526 -1.77 13.52 -12.80
C ILE A 526 -2.70 14.28 -13.76
N GLU A 527 -2.60 14.01 -15.08
CA GLU A 527 -3.32 14.75 -16.14
C GLU A 527 -4.84 14.69 -16.06
N SER A 528 -5.43 13.68 -15.40
CA SER A 528 -6.90 13.62 -15.25
C SER A 528 -7.45 14.41 -14.06
N HIS A 529 -6.59 14.81 -13.11
CA HIS A 529 -6.98 15.44 -11.84
C HIS A 529 -6.85 16.96 -11.84
N PHE A 530 -6.01 17.50 -12.73
CA PHE A 530 -5.50 18.86 -12.67
C PHE A 530 -5.51 19.53 -14.05
N ASP A 531 -5.61 20.86 -14.07
CA ASP A 531 -5.47 21.62 -15.31
C ASP A 531 -4.03 21.57 -15.86
N ALA A 532 -3.86 21.87 -17.14
CA ALA A 532 -2.56 21.77 -17.83
C ALA A 532 -1.46 22.69 -17.25
N ALA A 533 -1.82 23.80 -16.59
CA ALA A 533 -0.84 24.69 -15.95
C ALA A 533 -0.33 24.09 -14.63
N ARG A 534 -1.23 23.54 -13.80
CA ARG A 534 -0.88 22.82 -12.58
C ARG A 534 -0.12 21.51 -12.87
N VAL A 535 -0.51 20.76 -13.90
CA VAL A 535 0.24 19.59 -14.40
C VAL A 535 1.66 20.00 -14.79
N LYS A 536 1.81 21.09 -15.56
CA LYS A 536 3.11 21.62 -15.95
C LYS A 536 3.96 22.01 -14.73
N GLN A 537 3.39 22.77 -13.79
CA GLN A 537 4.08 23.19 -12.55
C GLN A 537 4.61 21.99 -11.76
N LEU A 538 3.80 20.94 -11.57
CA LEU A 538 4.19 19.72 -10.86
C LEU A 538 5.32 18.95 -11.58
N LEU A 539 5.34 18.96 -12.92
CA LEU A 539 6.41 18.33 -13.70
C LEU A 539 7.72 19.13 -13.67
N GLU A 540 7.66 20.46 -13.80
CA GLU A 540 8.84 21.34 -13.71
C GLU A 540 9.46 21.28 -12.31
N LEU A 541 8.64 21.36 -11.26
CA LEU A 541 9.09 21.23 -9.87
C LEU A 541 9.66 19.83 -9.58
N GLY A 542 8.98 18.75 -10.00
CA GLY A 542 9.47 17.38 -9.84
C GLY A 542 10.80 17.12 -10.58
N TRP A 543 11.00 17.75 -11.74
CA TRP A 543 12.25 17.67 -12.49
C TRP A 543 13.39 18.43 -11.81
N ASN A 544 13.10 19.60 -11.21
CA ASN A 544 14.09 20.41 -10.50
C ASN A 544 14.30 19.94 -9.04
N GLN A 545 15.14 18.92 -8.86
CA GLN A 545 15.45 18.33 -7.54
C GLN A 545 15.76 19.39 -6.46
N LYS A 546 16.58 20.40 -6.76
CA LYS A 546 16.96 21.42 -5.78
C LYS A 546 15.80 22.29 -5.33
N GLU A 547 14.87 22.61 -6.23
CA GLU A 547 13.69 23.42 -5.93
C GLU A 547 12.64 22.60 -5.16
N LEU A 548 12.40 21.36 -5.61
CA LEU A 548 11.56 20.38 -4.91
C LEU A 548 12.02 20.22 -3.46
N GLU A 549 13.30 19.85 -3.25
CA GLU A 549 13.87 19.61 -1.93
C GLU A 549 13.75 20.80 -0.97
N ASN A 550 13.75 22.04 -1.49
CA ASN A 550 13.63 23.26 -0.70
C ASN A 550 12.18 23.75 -0.51
N THR A 551 11.19 23.08 -1.10
CA THR A 551 9.76 23.41 -0.95
C THR A 551 9.24 22.96 0.43
N ASP A 552 8.39 23.77 1.07
CA ASP A 552 7.70 23.40 2.32
C ASP A 552 6.68 22.27 2.04
N VAL A 553 6.61 21.25 2.89
CA VAL A 553 5.77 20.05 2.65
C VAL A 553 4.28 20.41 2.51
N ASP A 554 3.75 21.28 3.36
CA ASP A 554 2.34 21.66 3.33
C ASP A 554 1.97 22.47 2.07
N SER A 555 2.91 23.31 1.61
CA SER A 555 2.79 24.10 0.39
C SER A 555 2.89 23.22 -0.85
N TYR A 556 3.71 22.16 -0.81
CA TYR A 556 3.78 21.14 -1.86
C TYR A 556 2.50 20.31 -1.93
N VAL A 557 1.99 19.84 -0.78
CA VAL A 557 0.72 19.09 -0.70
C VAL A 557 -0.45 19.94 -1.17
N ASP A 558 -0.45 21.25 -0.90
CA ASP A 558 -1.51 22.17 -1.35
C ASP A 558 -1.62 22.30 -2.88
N LEU A 559 -0.57 21.99 -3.64
CA LEU A 559 -0.65 21.88 -5.10
C LEU A 559 -1.57 20.74 -5.57
N TYR A 560 -1.75 19.70 -4.76
CA TYR A 560 -2.55 18.51 -5.11
C TYR A 560 -4.00 18.58 -4.62
N VAL A 561 -4.39 19.59 -3.85
CA VAL A 561 -5.73 19.67 -3.26
C VAL A 561 -6.78 20.01 -4.32
N THR A 562 -7.95 19.35 -4.21
CA THR A 562 -9.11 19.53 -5.09
C THR A 562 -10.39 19.68 -4.27
N ASP A 563 -11.40 20.39 -4.80
CA ASP A 563 -12.69 20.58 -4.08
C ASP A 563 -13.55 19.30 -4.03
N LYS A 564 -13.16 18.26 -4.78
CA LYS A 564 -13.83 16.96 -4.88
C LYS A 564 -12.85 15.88 -5.34
N VAL A 565 -13.12 14.64 -4.95
CA VAL A 565 -12.49 13.46 -5.58
C VAL A 565 -12.91 13.43 -7.06
N ILE A 566 -12.01 12.94 -7.93
CA ILE A 566 -12.32 12.74 -9.35
C ILE A 566 -13.49 11.77 -9.53
N ALA A 567 -14.25 11.90 -10.63
CA ALA A 567 -15.18 10.85 -11.02
C ALA A 567 -14.39 9.57 -11.37
N PRO A 568 -14.79 8.39 -10.85
CA PRO A 568 -14.14 7.14 -11.22
C PRO A 568 -14.40 6.80 -12.69
N TYR A 569 -13.62 5.86 -13.23
CA TYR A 569 -13.92 5.25 -14.52
C TYR A 569 -15.37 4.74 -14.56
N SER A 570 -16.05 4.99 -15.68
CA SER A 570 -17.36 4.37 -15.98
C SER A 570 -17.22 2.85 -16.00
N ARG A 571 -18.11 2.17 -15.27
CA ARG A 571 -18.32 0.72 -15.36
C ARG A 571 -19.04 0.36 -16.66
#